data_AF-A0A830BXA7-F1
#
_entry.id   AF-A0A830BXA7-F1
#
_cell.length_a   1.000
_cell.length_b   1.000
_cell.length_c   1.000
_cell.angle_alpha   90.00
_cell.angle_beta   90.00
_cell.angle_gamma   90.00
#
_symmetry.space_group_name_H-M   'P 1'
#
loop_
_entity.id
_entity.type
_entity.pdbx_description
1 polymer ?
#
loop_
_entity_poly.entity_id
_entity_poly.type
_entity_poly.pdbx_seq_one_letter_code
_entity_poly.pdbx_strand_id
1 'polypeptide(L)'
;MEGYRKIGQIVRKMADKLCDGRILIVQEGGYHVTYSAYCLHATLEGVLNLPDPLLSDPIVYYLEDEAFTTAAIESIKKHQREHVPFLK
;
A
#
# COMPACT_ATOMS: atom_id res chain seq x y z
N MET A 1 -0.95 -6.69 -6.42
CA MET A 1 0.19 -5.74 -6.44
C MET A 1 -0.21 -4.26 -6.42
N GLU A 2 -1.30 -3.85 -7.07
CA GLU A 2 -1.68 -2.43 -7.23
C GLU A 2 -1.75 -1.63 -5.92
N GLY A 3 -2.34 -2.19 -4.87
CA GLY A 3 -2.42 -1.54 -3.56
C GLY A 3 -1.05 -1.15 -2.99
N TYR A 4 -0.05 -2.03 -3.09
CA TYR A 4 1.32 -1.77 -2.65
C TYR A 4 1.97 -0.63 -3.46
N ARG A 5 1.78 -0.63 -4.78
CA ARG A 5 2.24 0.47 -5.64
C ARG A 5 1.60 1.80 -5.25
N LYS A 6 0.29 1.79 -4.96
CA LYS A 6 -0.43 3.00 -4.53
C LYS A 6 0.08 3.55 -3.20
N ILE A 7 0.40 2.67 -2.24
CA ILE A 7 1.03 3.06 -0.97
C ILE A 7 2.37 3.75 -1.23
N GLY A 8 3.23 3.16 -2.08
CA GLY A 8 4.52 3.76 -2.45
C GLY A 8 4.38 5.18 -3.04
N GLN A 9 3.40 5.39 -3.92
CA GLN A 9 3.11 6.70 -4.50
C GLN A 9 2.63 7.73 -3.47
N ILE A 10 1.80 7.31 -2.50
CA ILE A 10 1.35 8.18 -1.41
C ILE A 10 2.56 8.62 -0.58
N VAL A 11 3.45 7.68 -0.22
CA VAL A 11 4.68 7.99 0.54
C VAL A 11 5.59 8.95 -0.22
N ARG A 12 5.84 8.70 -1.52
CA ARG A 12 6.59 9.61 -2.41
C ARG A 12 6.02 11.02 -2.40
N LYS A 13 4.71 11.16 -2.66
CA LYS A 13 4.04 12.47 -2.65
C LYS A 13 4.18 13.19 -1.32
N MET A 14 4.06 12.47 -0.21
CA MET A 14 4.20 13.07 1.12
C MET A 14 5.65 13.48 1.41
N ALA A 15 6.62 12.68 1.00
CA ALA A 15 8.03 13.00 1.19
C ALA A 15 8.49 14.19 0.33
N ASP A 16 7.91 14.38 -0.87
CA ASP A 16 8.20 15.57 -1.69
C ASP A 16 7.71 16.83 -0.98
N LYS A 17 6.53 16.73 -0.34
CA LYS A 17 5.90 17.84 0.34
C LYS A 17 6.56 18.20 1.68
N LEU A 18 7.08 17.20 2.40
CA LEU A 18 7.43 17.36 3.82
C LEU A 18 8.91 17.21 4.14
N CYS A 19 9.73 16.59 3.28
CA CYS A 19 11.12 16.29 3.59
C CYS A 19 12.06 16.25 2.35
N ASP A 20 11.84 17.15 1.39
CA ASP A 20 12.65 17.32 0.16
C ASP A 20 12.97 16.00 -0.55
N GLY A 21 11.98 15.13 -0.65
CA GLY A 21 12.17 13.92 -1.41
C GLY A 21 12.69 12.71 -0.61
N ARG A 22 13.18 12.91 0.61
CA ARG A 22 13.95 11.90 1.36
C ARG A 22 13.08 10.79 1.92
N ILE A 23 13.39 9.54 1.56
CA ILE A 23 12.69 8.34 2.03
C ILE A 23 13.73 7.30 2.44
N LEU A 24 13.52 6.67 3.59
CA LEU A 24 14.17 5.43 4.01
C LEU A 24 13.08 4.37 4.17
N ILE A 25 13.28 3.22 3.54
CA ILE A 25 12.38 2.07 3.65
C ILE A 25 13.16 0.96 4.34
N VAL A 26 12.56 0.38 5.39
CA VAL A 26 13.11 -0.74 6.13
C VAL A 26 12.20 -1.94 5.92
N GLN A 27 12.77 -3.06 5.47
CA GLN A 27 12.01 -4.30 5.28
C GLN A 27 11.72 -4.93 6.65
N GLU A 28 10.45 -5.18 6.91
CA GLU A 28 9.98 -5.87 8.11
C GLU A 28 9.64 -7.33 7.78
N GLY A 29 8.36 -7.71 7.90
CA GLY A 29 7.87 -9.06 7.57
C GLY A 29 7.69 -9.32 6.08
N GLY A 30 7.18 -10.50 5.76
CA GLY A 30 6.98 -10.96 4.39
C GLY A 30 6.98 -12.48 4.33
N TYR A 31 5.85 -13.10 4.70
CA TYR A 31 5.79 -14.54 4.94
C TYR A 31 5.25 -15.34 3.75
N HIS A 32 4.67 -14.66 2.76
CA HIS A 32 4.18 -15.29 1.55
C HIS A 32 5.33 -15.41 0.54
N VAL A 33 6.16 -16.45 0.69
CA VAL A 33 7.44 -16.65 -0.03
C VAL A 33 7.33 -16.39 -1.53
N THR A 34 6.24 -16.82 -2.16
CA THR A 34 6.04 -16.69 -3.62
C THR A 34 5.50 -15.32 -4.07
N TYR A 35 5.08 -14.45 -3.14
CA TYR A 35 4.40 -13.20 -3.48
C TYR A 35 4.98 -11.94 -2.84
N SER A 36 5.66 -12.06 -1.68
CA SER A 36 6.22 -10.90 -0.98
C SER A 36 7.24 -10.11 -1.83
N ALA A 37 7.99 -10.78 -2.71
CA ALA A 37 8.89 -10.10 -3.64
C ALA A 37 8.14 -9.17 -4.62
N TYR A 38 6.98 -9.59 -5.11
CA TYR A 38 6.13 -8.78 -5.99
C TYR A 38 5.51 -7.59 -5.24
N CYS A 39 5.11 -7.77 -3.98
CA CYS A 39 4.61 -6.68 -3.14
C CYS A 39 5.68 -5.60 -2.91
N LEU A 40 6.91 -6.01 -2.57
CA LEU A 40 8.04 -5.10 -2.41
C LEU A 40 8.36 -4.40 -3.72
N HIS A 41 8.45 -5.14 -4.83
CA HIS A 41 8.70 -4.60 -6.15
C HIS A 41 7.69 -3.49 -6.49
N ALA A 42 6.39 -3.78 -6.39
CA ALA A 42 5.33 -2.81 -6.66
C ALA A 42 5.42 -1.57 -5.75
N THR A 43 5.75 -1.76 -4.47
CA THR A 43 5.97 -0.65 -3.53
C THR A 43 7.09 0.27 -4.02
N LEU A 44 8.22 -0.29 -4.45
CA LEU A 44 9.37 0.47 -4.95
C LEU A 44 9.05 1.19 -6.27
N GLU A 45 8.31 0.57 -7.20
CA GLU A 45 7.83 1.25 -8.41
C GLU A 45 7.00 2.51 -8.06
N GLY A 46 6.15 2.39 -7.05
CA GLY A 46 5.34 3.51 -6.55
C GLY A 46 6.19 4.60 -5.90
N VAL A 47 7.18 4.23 -5.09
CA VAL A 47 8.11 5.18 -4.44
C VAL A 47 8.98 5.91 -5.46
N LEU A 48 9.46 5.21 -6.48
CA LEU A 48 10.22 5.79 -7.59
C LEU A 48 9.35 6.58 -8.58
N ASN A 49 8.02 6.54 -8.40
CA ASN A 49 7.03 7.19 -9.26
C ASN A 49 7.19 6.82 -10.73
N LEU A 50 7.45 5.55 -11.02
CA LEU A 50 7.53 5.06 -12.40
C LEU A 50 6.19 5.26 -13.10
N PRO A 51 6.17 5.63 -14.40
CA PRO A 51 4.93 5.93 -15.11
C PRO A 51 3.99 4.71 -15.14
N ASP A 52 4.53 3.54 -15.44
CA ASP A 52 3.81 2.29 -15.60
C ASP A 52 4.42 1.17 -14.75
N PRO A 53 3.64 0.13 -14.38
CA PRO A 53 4.19 -1.10 -13.80
C PRO A 53 5.11 -1.81 -14.80
N LEU A 54 6.25 -2.29 -14.33
CA LEU A 54 7.23 -3.08 -15.09
C LEU A 54 6.85 -4.56 -15.14
N LEU A 55 6.08 -5.04 -14.15
CA LEU A 55 5.62 -6.42 -14.05
C LEU A 55 4.09 -6.48 -13.90
N SER A 56 3.48 -7.42 -14.60
CA SER A 56 2.09 -7.82 -14.35
C SER A 56 1.99 -8.63 -13.06
N ASP A 57 0.87 -8.52 -12.36
CA ASP A 57 0.55 -9.35 -11.21
C ASP A 57 0.33 -10.81 -11.64
N PRO A 58 1.16 -11.77 -11.21
CA PRO A 58 1.00 -13.17 -11.66
C PRO A 58 -0.16 -13.89 -10.98
N ILE A 59 -0.63 -13.39 -9.83
CA ILE A 59 -1.75 -13.99 -9.09
C ILE A 59 -3.07 -13.35 -9.54
N VAL A 60 -3.06 -12.05 -9.88
CA VAL A 60 -4.18 -11.21 -10.37
C VAL A 60 -5.34 -11.10 -9.38
N TYR A 61 -5.89 -12.22 -8.95
CA TYR A 61 -7.06 -12.32 -8.11
C TYR A 61 -7.07 -13.65 -7.35
N TYR A 62 -7.35 -13.58 -6.05
CA TYR A 62 -7.70 -14.75 -5.25
C TYR A 62 -9.22 -14.73 -5.08
N LEU A 63 -9.89 -15.87 -5.28
CA LEU A 63 -11.33 -16.00 -5.06
C LEU A 63 -11.62 -15.92 -3.56
N GLU A 64 -11.72 -14.70 -3.05
CA GLU A 64 -12.06 -14.40 -1.67
C GLU A 64 -13.40 -13.67 -1.60
N ASP A 65 -14.14 -13.91 -0.52
CA ASP A 65 -15.34 -13.15 -0.22
C ASP A 65 -14.96 -11.74 0.25
N GLU A 66 -15.13 -10.76 -0.63
CA GLU A 66 -14.84 -9.36 -0.35
C GLU A 66 -15.77 -8.74 0.69
N ALA A 67 -16.91 -9.38 1.02
CA ALA A 67 -17.87 -8.84 1.98
C ALA A 67 -17.24 -8.67 3.37
N PHE A 68 -16.44 -9.64 3.81
CA PHE A 68 -15.74 -9.56 5.09
C PHE A 68 -14.73 -8.40 5.11
N THR A 69 -13.88 -8.30 4.09
CA THR A 69 -12.87 -7.24 3.95
C THR A 69 -13.53 -5.86 3.90
N THR A 70 -14.62 -5.73 3.15
CA THR A 70 -15.38 -4.48 3.06
C THR A 70 -15.97 -4.07 4.40
N ALA A 71 -16.60 -5.02 5.12
CA ALA A 71 -17.14 -4.77 6.45
C ALA A 71 -16.05 -4.35 7.45
N ALA A 72 -14.87 -4.98 7.38
CA ALA A 72 -13.72 -4.61 8.20
C ALA A 72 -13.23 -3.18 7.90
N ILE A 73 -13.12 -2.81 6.62
CA ILE A 73 -12.74 -1.44 6.20
C ILE A 73 -13.72 -0.41 6.75
N GLU A 74 -15.03 -0.66 6.65
CA GLU A 74 -16.04 0.28 7.15
C GLU A 74 -16.00 0.42 8.68
N SER A 75 -15.77 -0.69 9.40
CA SER A 75 -15.54 -0.67 10.85
C SER A 75 -14.32 0.18 11.22
N ILE A 76 -13.19 0.00 10.52
CA ILE A 76 -11.96 0.77 10.74
C ILE A 76 -12.21 2.26 10.49
N LYS A 77 -12.86 2.62 9.38
CA LYS A 77 -13.18 4.02 9.06
C LYS A 77 -14.09 4.65 10.12
N LYS A 78 -15.13 3.92 10.58
CA LYS A 78 -16.01 4.39 11.66
C LYS A 78 -15.21 4.66 12.92
N HIS A 79 -14.40 3.70 13.35
CA HIS A 79 -13.57 3.84 14.54
C HIS A 79 -12.63 5.05 14.43
N GLN A 80 -11.95 5.22 13.29
CA GLN A 80 -11.05 6.35 13.06
C GLN A 80 -11.75 7.71 13.19
N ARG A 81 -12.94 7.88 12.60
CA ARG A 81 -13.72 9.13 12.73
C ARG A 81 -14.13 9.43 14.17
N GLU A 82 -14.51 8.40 14.92
CA GLU A 82 -15.01 8.55 16.28
C GLU A 82 -13.89 8.82 17.29
N HIS A 83 -12.71 8.23 17.09
CA HIS A 83 -11.67 8.13 18.13
C HIS A 83 -10.33 8.82 17.77
N VAL A 84 -10.03 9.12 16.51
CA VAL A 84 -8.76 9.78 16.13
C VAL A 84 -8.92 11.30 16.17
N PRO A 85 -8.29 12.03 17.11
CA PRO A 85 -8.64 13.43 17.40
C PRO A 85 -8.42 14.41 16.24
N PHE A 86 -7.44 14.15 15.38
CA PHE A 86 -7.06 15.03 14.26
C PHE A 86 -7.73 14.65 12.93
N LEU A 87 -8.63 13.66 12.94
CA LEU A 87 -9.48 13.29 11.79
C LEU A 87 -10.94 13.74 11.95
N LYS A 88 -11.25 14.47 13.04
CA LYS A 88 -12.56 15.10 13.28
C LYS A 88 -12.66 16.46 12.59
#